data_AF-A0A6L8QA87-F1
#
_entry.id   AF-A0A6L8QA87-F1
#
_cell.length_a   1.000
_cell.length_b   1.000
_cell.length_c   1.000
_cell.angle_alpha   90.00
_cell.angle_beta   90.00
_cell.angle_gamma   90.00
#
_symmetry.space_group_name_H-M   'P 1'
#
loop_
_entity.id
_entity.type
_entity.pdbx_description
1 polymer ?
#
loop_
_entity_poly.entity_id
_entity_poly.type
_entity_poly.pdbx_seq_one_letter_code
_entity_poly.pdbx_strand_id
1 'polypeptide(L)'
;MIRICVFILAFVPTSVFAEPFSFPSSELPVGPRVKLSALVDRDFAYPGDHFKLYLSVQIEEGWHIYSLQPMQGNELLATRIKLEDNFFASKKHWHESPTHLIRDDAQQKMVKGHINTAEFNKSFRVPQG
;
A
#
# COMPACT_ATOMS: atom_id res chain seq x y z
N MET A 1 -50.02 -54.49 -25.52
CA MET A 1 -49.43 -53.76 -26.65
C MET A 1 -48.18 -53.04 -26.15
N ILE A 2 -47.00 -53.51 -26.54
CA ILE A 2 -45.70 -52.92 -26.15
C ILE A 2 -45.41 -51.76 -27.12
N ARG A 3 -45.10 -50.56 -26.61
CA ARG A 3 -44.67 -49.41 -27.41
C ARG A 3 -43.16 -49.26 -27.30
N ILE A 4 -42.46 -49.51 -28.40
CA ILE A 4 -41.02 -49.32 -28.54
C ILE A 4 -40.78 -47.81 -28.72
N CYS A 5 -39.93 -47.21 -27.88
CA CYS A 5 -39.42 -45.86 -28.09
C CYS A 5 -38.03 -45.95 -28.72
N VAL A 6 -37.87 -45.45 -29.95
CA VAL A 6 -36.59 -45.35 -30.65
C VAL A 6 -35.98 -44.00 -30.31
N PHE A 7 -34.78 -43.98 -29.73
CA PHE A 7 -33.98 -42.76 -29.58
C PHE A 7 -33.02 -42.66 -30.78
N ILE A 8 -33.20 -41.64 -31.61
CA ILE A 8 -32.23 -41.28 -32.66
C ILE A 8 -31.27 -40.24 -32.06
N LEU A 9 -30.01 -40.63 -31.88
CA LEU A 9 -28.96 -39.74 -31.41
C LEU A 9 -28.34 -39.01 -32.62
N ALA A 10 -28.73 -37.76 -32.85
CA ALA A 10 -28.12 -36.91 -33.88
C ALA A 10 -26.89 -36.21 -33.30
N PHE A 11 -25.69 -36.63 -33.73
CA PHE A 11 -24.44 -35.90 -33.47
C PHE A 11 -24.38 -34.66 -34.38
N VAL A 12 -24.42 -33.47 -33.79
CA VAL A 12 -24.16 -32.21 -34.49
C VAL A 12 -22.75 -31.74 -34.10
N PRO A 13 -21.80 -31.55 -35.03
CA PRO A 13 -20.50 -31.02 -34.68
C PRO A 13 -20.62 -29.51 -34.43
N THR A 14 -20.62 -29.09 -33.16
CA THR A 14 -20.45 -27.69 -32.80
C THR A 14 -18.98 -27.32 -32.99
N SER A 15 -18.66 -26.64 -34.09
CA SER A 15 -17.41 -25.90 -34.18
C SER A 15 -17.54 -24.65 -33.31
N VAL A 16 -16.93 -24.68 -32.13
CA VAL A 16 -16.78 -23.49 -31.29
C VAL A 16 -15.61 -22.69 -31.84
N PHE A 17 -15.91 -21.72 -32.69
CA PHE A 17 -14.95 -20.68 -33.05
C PHE A 17 -14.92 -19.67 -31.89
N ALA A 18 -13.84 -19.68 -31.12
CA ALA A 18 -13.63 -18.68 -30.07
C ALA A 18 -13.32 -17.34 -30.74
N GLU A 19 -14.16 -16.32 -30.52
CA GLU A 19 -13.80 -14.95 -30.86
C GLU A 19 -12.61 -14.50 -30.00
N PRO A 20 -11.68 -13.69 -30.55
CA PRO A 20 -10.56 -13.19 -29.80
C PRO A 20 -11.08 -12.27 -28.69
N PHE A 21 -10.89 -12.70 -27.43
CA PHE A 21 -11.16 -11.90 -26.26
C PHE A 21 -10.44 -10.56 -26.38
N SER A 22 -11.20 -9.48 -26.56
CA SER A 22 -10.68 -8.14 -26.29
C SER A 22 -10.61 -7.99 -24.78
N PHE A 23 -9.39 -7.95 -24.24
CA PHE A 23 -9.17 -7.61 -22.83
C PHE A 23 -9.77 -6.23 -22.56
N PRO A 24 -10.64 -6.05 -21.54
CA PRO A 24 -11.04 -4.72 -21.13
C PRO A 24 -9.79 -3.94 -20.74
N SER A 25 -9.64 -2.75 -21.33
CA SER A 25 -8.55 -1.83 -21.06
C SER A 25 -8.43 -1.65 -19.54
N SER A 26 -7.22 -1.87 -19.02
CA SER A 26 -6.86 -1.65 -17.61
C SER A 26 -7.53 -0.37 -17.11
N GLU A 27 -8.52 -0.51 -16.23
CA GLU A 27 -9.00 0.62 -15.43
C GLU A 27 -7.77 1.25 -14.76
N LEU A 28 -7.67 2.58 -14.84
CA LEU A 28 -6.67 3.34 -14.09
C LEU A 28 -6.75 2.95 -12.60
N PRO A 29 -5.65 2.96 -11.84
CA PRO A 29 -5.70 2.57 -10.43
C PRO A 29 -6.74 3.44 -9.70
N VAL A 30 -7.77 2.80 -9.12
CA VAL A 30 -8.79 3.43 -8.25
C VAL A 30 -8.16 3.67 -6.87
N GLY A 31 -7.09 4.45 -6.83
CA GLY A 31 -6.33 4.72 -5.61
C GLY A 31 -5.77 6.13 -5.59
N PRO A 32 -5.48 6.67 -4.39
CA PRO A 32 -4.93 8.01 -4.24
C PRO A 32 -3.62 8.14 -5.01
N ARG A 33 -3.46 9.28 -5.69
CA ARG A 33 -2.15 9.66 -6.22
C ARG A 33 -1.27 10.08 -5.04
N VAL A 34 -0.26 9.26 -4.77
CA VAL A 34 0.77 9.58 -3.76
C VAL A 34 2.13 9.71 -4.43
N LYS A 35 2.91 10.70 -3.99
CA LYS A 35 4.31 10.86 -4.41
C LYS A 35 5.21 10.66 -3.20
N LEU A 36 5.94 9.54 -3.18
CA LEU A 36 6.95 9.25 -2.16
C LEU A 36 8.30 9.82 -2.59
N SER A 37 8.95 10.53 -1.67
CA SER A 37 10.34 10.97 -1.78
C SER A 37 11.11 10.49 -0.57
N ALA A 38 12.37 10.08 -0.76
CA ALA A 38 13.25 9.62 0.29
C ALA A 38 14.57 10.40 0.23
N LEU A 39 15.07 10.81 1.40
CA LEU A 39 16.31 11.58 1.55
C LEU A 39 17.10 11.07 2.74
N VAL A 40 18.42 11.22 2.68
CA VAL A 40 19.34 10.92 3.79
C VAL A 40 20.04 12.21 4.21
N ASP A 41 20.33 12.39 5.49
CA ASP A 41 21.04 13.59 6.00
C ASP A 41 22.52 13.70 5.61
N ARG A 42 23.05 12.70 4.88
CA ARG A 42 24.44 12.64 4.45
C ARG A 42 24.59 11.80 3.19
N ASP A 43 25.59 12.14 2.38
CA ASP A 43 25.90 11.43 1.13
C ASP A 43 26.73 10.16 1.38
N PHE A 44 27.54 10.16 2.44
CA PHE A 44 28.40 9.03 2.81
C PHE A 44 28.31 8.75 4.31
N ALA A 45 28.37 7.47 4.69
CA ALA A 45 28.41 7.02 6.07
C ALA A 45 29.48 5.93 6.24
N TYR A 46 30.34 6.09 7.23
CA TYR A 46 31.41 5.16 7.56
C TYR A 46 31.00 4.20 8.70
N PRO A 47 31.71 3.07 8.89
CA PRO A 47 31.46 2.19 10.03
C PRO A 47 31.45 2.94 11.37
N GLY A 48 30.39 2.75 12.16
CA GLY A 48 30.18 3.48 13.41
C GLY A 48 29.33 4.75 13.31
N ASP A 49 29.13 5.29 12.11
CA ASP A 49 28.36 6.52 11.88
C ASP A 49 26.87 6.37 12.19
N HIS A 50 26.22 7.54 12.30
CA HIS A 50 24.78 7.69 12.46
C HIS A 50 24.21 8.49 11.32
N PHE A 51 23.22 7.98 10.58
CA PHE A 51 22.51 8.76 9.57
C PHE A 51 21.01 8.76 9.84
N LYS A 52 20.29 9.72 9.25
CA LYS A 52 18.84 9.78 9.31
C LYS A 52 18.23 9.64 7.92
N LEU A 53 17.29 8.71 7.80
CA LEU A 53 16.42 8.58 6.64
C LEU A 53 15.18 9.43 6.87
N TYR A 54 14.82 10.25 5.89
CA TYR A 54 13.58 11.01 5.82
C TYR A 54 12.75 10.47 4.66
N LEU A 55 11.46 10.28 4.90
CA LEU A 55 10.45 9.95 3.89
C LEU A 55 9.43 11.08 3.88
N SER A 56 9.07 11.55 2.70
CA SER A 56 7.98 12.51 2.50
C SER A 56 6.99 11.93 1.52
N VAL A 57 5.72 11.87 1.91
CA VAL A 57 4.62 11.43 1.05
C VAL A 57 3.72 12.62 0.78
N GLN A 58 3.68 13.08 -0.47
CA GLN A 58 2.66 14.04 -0.91
C GLN A 58 1.37 13.29 -1.21
N ILE A 59 0.27 13.80 -0.69
CA ILE A 59 -1.04 13.15 -0.67
C ILE A 59 -1.99 14.02 -1.50
N GLU A 60 -2.70 13.38 -2.43
CA GLU A 60 -3.78 14.02 -3.19
C GLU A 60 -4.87 14.60 -2.28
N GLU A 61 -5.47 15.71 -2.70
CA GLU A 61 -6.55 16.36 -1.94
C GLU A 61 -7.73 15.39 -1.72
N GLY A 62 -8.35 15.48 -0.55
CA GLY A 62 -9.43 14.57 -0.13
C GLY A 62 -8.94 13.24 0.44
N TRP A 63 -7.63 12.93 0.36
CA TRP A 63 -7.04 11.73 0.95
C TRP A 63 -6.20 12.04 2.19
N HIS A 64 -5.93 11.00 2.96
CA HIS A 64 -5.08 11.08 4.14
C HIS A 64 -4.31 9.78 4.37
N ILE A 65 -3.23 9.88 5.13
CA ILE A 65 -2.45 8.72 5.61
C ILE A 65 -2.65 8.61 7.12
N TYR A 66 -2.98 7.43 7.62
CA TYR A 66 -3.13 7.22 9.06
C TYR A 66 -1.80 7.42 9.80
N SER A 67 -1.89 7.84 11.06
CA SER A 67 -0.73 8.06 11.93
C SER A 67 0.01 6.76 12.27
N LEU A 68 1.31 6.87 12.55
CA LEU A 68 2.10 5.79 13.18
C LEU A 68 1.55 5.44 14.57
N GLN A 69 1.04 6.45 15.28
CA GLN A 69 0.46 6.34 16.61
C GLN A 69 -1.06 6.56 16.52
N PRO A 70 -1.85 5.51 16.23
CA PRO A 70 -3.28 5.61 16.04
C PRO A 70 -3.99 6.02 17.34
N MET A 71 -5.24 6.44 17.20
CA MET A 71 -6.15 6.56 18.35
C MET A 71 -6.50 5.16 18.91
N GLN A 72 -6.90 5.11 20.18
CA GLN A 72 -7.41 3.89 20.78
C GLN A 72 -8.62 3.36 19.98
N GLY A 73 -8.63 2.06 19.69
CA GLY A 73 -9.64 1.40 18.84
C GLY A 73 -9.36 1.49 17.33
N ASN A 74 -8.26 2.13 16.92
CA ASN A 74 -7.83 2.26 15.53
C ASN A 74 -6.48 1.58 15.25
N GLU A 75 -6.08 0.61 16.07
CA GLU A 75 -4.74 -0.01 16.06
C GLU A 75 -4.42 -0.66 14.71
N LEU A 76 -5.43 -1.21 14.03
CA LEU A 76 -5.28 -1.85 12.72
C LEU A 76 -5.11 -0.87 11.57
N LEU A 77 -5.44 0.41 11.78
CA LEU A 77 -5.29 1.46 10.77
C LEU A 77 -3.90 2.12 10.80
N ALA A 78 -3.07 1.83 11.80
CA ALA A 78 -1.77 2.46 11.95
C ALA A 78 -0.89 2.27 10.71
N THR A 79 -0.28 3.36 10.22
CA THR A 79 0.71 3.27 9.15
C THR A 79 1.90 2.42 9.61
N ARG A 80 2.34 1.50 8.76
CA ARG A 80 3.51 0.65 9.00
C ARG A 80 4.55 0.87 7.94
N ILE A 81 5.73 1.32 8.36
CA ILE A 81 6.86 1.54 7.45
C ILE A 81 7.85 0.38 7.63
N LYS A 82 7.96 -0.44 6.59
CA LYS A 82 8.90 -1.56 6.52
C LYS A 82 10.07 -1.20 5.61
N LEU A 83 11.25 -1.62 6.03
CA LEU A 83 12.47 -1.56 5.23
C LEU A 83 12.99 -2.99 5.17
N GLU A 84 13.06 -3.53 3.96
CA GLU A 84 13.60 -4.86 3.70
C GLU A 84 15.14 -4.79 3.76
N ASP A 85 15.78 -5.86 4.24
CA ASP A 85 17.24 -6.00 4.28
C ASP A 85 18.00 -4.86 5.00
N ASN A 86 17.57 -4.53 6.22
CA ASN A 86 18.30 -3.57 7.05
C ASN A 86 19.61 -4.17 7.59
N PHE A 87 20.70 -4.02 6.84
CA PHE A 87 22.06 -4.19 7.36
C PHE A 87 22.39 -3.21 8.50
N PHE A 88 21.62 -2.12 8.62
CA PHE A 88 21.84 -1.08 9.61
C PHE A 88 21.06 -1.33 10.90
N ALA A 89 21.76 -1.26 12.04
CA ALA A 89 21.12 -1.33 13.34
C ALA A 89 20.23 -0.09 13.55
N SER A 90 18.93 -0.30 13.71
CA SER A 90 18.00 0.80 13.94
C SER A 90 17.87 1.09 15.44
N LYS A 91 18.22 2.31 15.89
CA LYS A 91 18.23 2.66 17.32
C LYS A 91 16.88 3.14 17.88
N LYS A 92 15.95 3.59 17.02
CA LYS A 92 14.69 4.23 17.44
C LYS A 92 13.52 3.84 16.53
N HIS A 93 12.30 3.97 17.04
CA HIS A 93 11.08 3.87 16.25
C HIS A 93 11.02 5.00 15.20
N TRP A 94 10.17 4.82 14.19
CA TRP A 94 9.86 5.89 13.25
C TRP A 94 9.23 7.07 13.99
N HIS A 95 9.63 8.28 13.63
CA HIS A 95 8.98 9.52 14.00
C HIS A 95 8.14 10.01 12.83
N GLU A 96 7.04 10.71 13.11
CA GLU A 96 6.16 11.32 12.12
C GLU A 96 6.01 12.83 12.37
N SER A 97 5.65 13.56 11.32
CA SER A 97 5.19 14.96 11.39
C SER A 97 3.94 15.11 12.27
N PRO A 98 3.56 16.35 12.64
CA PRO A 98 2.28 16.59 13.30
C PRO A 98 1.09 15.99 12.52
N THR A 99 0.07 15.57 13.25
CA THR A 99 -1.11 14.88 12.72
C THR A 99 -2.37 15.67 13.02
N HIS A 100 -3.44 15.34 12.31
CA HIS A 100 -4.76 15.93 12.43
C HIS A 100 -5.78 14.88 12.86
N LEU A 101 -6.84 15.33 13.54
CA LEU A 101 -8.04 14.52 13.74
C LEU A 101 -8.94 14.67 12.52
N ILE A 102 -9.31 13.55 11.92
CA ILE A 102 -10.02 13.49 10.64
C ILE A 102 -11.28 12.66 10.86
N ARG A 103 -12.42 13.15 10.34
CA ARG A 103 -13.61 12.31 10.18
C ARG A 103 -13.41 11.50 8.91
N ASP A 104 -13.18 10.20 9.06
CA ASP A 104 -13.00 9.29 7.93
C ASP A 104 -14.35 8.69 7.56
N ASP A 105 -14.85 9.04 6.38
CA ASP A 105 -16.14 8.58 5.88
C ASP A 105 -16.09 7.11 5.40
N ALA A 106 -14.93 6.61 4.96
CA ALA A 106 -14.81 5.19 4.61
C ALA A 106 -14.86 4.31 5.86
N GLN A 107 -14.24 4.77 6.95
CA GLN A 107 -14.22 4.06 8.23
C GLN A 107 -15.38 4.44 9.16
N GLN A 108 -16.16 5.47 8.82
CA GLN A 108 -17.26 6.05 9.60
C GLN A 108 -16.86 6.42 11.05
N LYS A 109 -15.62 6.87 11.26
CA LYS A 109 -15.09 7.18 12.60
C LYS A 109 -14.04 8.29 12.59
N MET A 110 -13.70 8.78 13.78
CA MET A 110 -12.57 9.68 13.94
C MET A 110 -11.26 8.90 13.88
N VAL A 111 -10.31 9.42 13.11
CA VAL A 111 -8.97 8.87 12.95
C VAL A 111 -7.93 9.98 13.16
N LYS A 112 -6.69 9.57 13.42
CA LYS A 112 -5.53 10.45 13.47
C LYS A 112 -4.68 10.19 12.24
N GLY A 113 -4.35 11.23 11.50
CA GLY A 113 -3.63 11.09 10.23
C GLY A 113 -3.01 12.37 9.71
N HIS A 114 -2.42 12.27 8.54
CA HIS A 114 -1.73 13.34 7.81
C HIS A 114 -2.53 13.73 6.58
N ILE A 115 -2.60 15.03 6.29
CA ILE A 115 -3.29 15.60 5.12
C ILE A 115 -2.24 16.36 4.31
N ASN A 116 -2.35 16.34 2.98
CA ASN A 116 -1.43 16.97 2.01
C ASN A 116 0.00 16.42 2.00
N THR A 117 0.65 16.30 3.15
CA THR A 117 2.01 15.75 3.26
C THR A 117 2.17 15.00 4.58
N ALA A 118 2.69 13.78 4.50
CA ALA A 118 3.13 13.00 5.65
C ALA A 118 4.65 12.85 5.62
N GLU A 119 5.33 13.30 6.67
CA GLU A 119 6.77 13.14 6.79
C GLU A 119 7.10 12.13 7.89
N PHE A 120 8.05 11.25 7.59
CA PHE A 120 8.55 10.26 8.52
C PHE A 120 10.06 10.29 8.58
N ASN A 121 10.65 10.02 9.73
CA ASN A 121 12.09 9.89 9.83
C ASN A 121 12.52 8.81 10.83
N LYS A 122 13.69 8.24 10.57
CA LYS A 122 14.31 7.22 11.43
C LYS A 122 15.83 7.34 11.40
N SER A 123 16.45 7.26 12.57
CA SER A 123 17.90 7.25 12.71
C SER A 123 18.45 5.82 12.70
N PHE A 124 19.51 5.63 11.93
CA PHE A 124 20.24 4.38 11.78
C PHE A 124 21.65 4.50 12.33
N ARG A 125 22.27 3.35 12.61
CA ARG A 125 23.70 3.23 12.90
C ARG A 125 24.33 2.29 11.88
N VAL A 126 25.44 2.73 11.31
CA VAL A 126 26.30 1.86 10.50
C VAL A 126 27.03 0.90 11.45
N PRO A 127 26.95 -0.43 11.25
CA PRO A 127 27.70 -1.40 12.05
C PRO A 127 29.19 -1.06 12.10
N GLN A 128 29.84 -1.39 13.21
CA GLN A 128 31.30 -1.42 13.25
C GLN A 128 31.74 -2.69 12.49
N GLY A 129 32.73 -2.56 11.60
CA GLY A 129 33.31 -3.69 10.87
C GLY A 129 34.17 -4.58 11.74
#